data_AF-A0A2T7C300-F1
#
_entry.id   AF-A0A2T7C300-F1
#
_cell.length_a   1.000
_cell.length_b   1.000
_cell.length_c   1.000
_cell.angle_alpha   90.00
_cell.angle_beta   90.00
_cell.angle_gamma   90.00
#
_symmetry.space_group_name_H-M   'P 1'
#
loop_
_entity.id
_entity.type
_entity.pdbx_description
1 polymer ?
#
loop_
_entity_poly.entity_id
_entity_poly.type
_entity_poly.pdbx_seq_one_letter_code
_entity_poly.pdbx_strand_id
1 'polypeptide(L)'
;MAFSDYCCSIDTDGFWATSPPQLGFGSEPAASPLLPTETPAPSSPEVEAGDAAAAGCADERRLRRRISNRDSARRSRARKQRRLDELRASAAALGRRRRELAARAQAARGRLALARLANAGLRAEADALSRRLAAARRALALGRLYHAATAGGSGSLGFVDIEQTIASLIA
;
A
#
# COMPACT_ATOMS: atom_id res chain seq x y z
N MET A 1 31.71 23.66 4.45
CA MET A 1 30.83 22.86 3.58
C MET A 1 29.49 22.69 4.27
N ALA A 2 28.48 23.44 3.83
CA ALA A 2 27.14 23.42 4.38
C ALA A 2 26.31 22.40 3.59
N PHE A 3 25.92 21.29 4.23
CA PHE A 3 24.85 20.43 3.72
C PHE A 3 23.58 20.76 4.49
N SER A 4 23.01 21.90 4.11
CA SER A 4 21.66 22.34 4.48
C SER A 4 20.63 21.41 3.85
N ASP A 5 19.68 20.99 4.69
CA ASP A 5 18.25 20.99 4.36
C ASP A 5 17.80 20.22 3.12
N TYR A 6 17.88 18.89 3.20
CA TYR A 6 16.96 18.02 2.46
C TYR A 6 16.35 16.98 3.41
N CYS A 7 15.61 17.46 4.41
CA CYS A 7 14.49 16.68 4.95
C CYS A 7 13.32 16.84 3.97
N CYS A 8 13.35 16.10 2.87
CA CYS A 8 12.16 15.92 2.05
C CYS A 8 11.05 15.35 2.94
N SER A 9 10.05 16.19 3.18
CA SER A 9 8.66 15.79 3.35
C SER A 9 8.35 14.70 2.32
N ILE A 10 8.15 13.46 2.78
CA ILE A 10 7.41 12.51 1.97
C ILE A 10 5.98 12.66 2.45
N ASP A 11 5.19 13.41 1.68
CA ASP A 11 3.73 13.47 1.82
C ASP A 11 3.18 12.04 1.76
N THR A 12 2.87 11.46 2.91
CA THR A 12 2.20 10.15 3.00
C THR A 12 0.69 10.24 2.82
N ASP A 13 0.18 11.43 2.49
CA ASP A 13 -1.26 11.73 2.50
C ASP A 13 -1.95 11.36 1.17
N GLY A 14 -1.19 11.00 0.14
CA GLY A 14 -1.74 10.70 -1.19
C GLY A 14 -2.26 9.27 -1.40
N PHE A 15 -1.92 8.29 -0.56
CA PHE A 15 -2.19 6.88 -0.88
C PHE A 15 -3.62 6.40 -0.51
N TRP A 16 -4.33 7.12 0.36
CA TRP A 16 -5.68 6.74 0.79
C TRP A 16 -6.81 7.50 0.06
N ALA A 17 -6.48 8.40 -0.86
CA ALA A 17 -7.45 9.23 -1.59
C ALA A 17 -8.14 8.52 -2.77
N THR A 18 -7.92 7.21 -2.97
CA THR A 18 -8.69 6.44 -3.95
C THR A 18 -9.85 5.76 -3.25
N SER A 19 -10.99 6.45 -3.22
CA SER A 19 -12.28 5.82 -2.95
C SER A 19 -12.41 4.60 -3.87
N PRO A 20 -12.75 3.40 -3.35
CA PRO A 20 -12.96 2.25 -4.22
C PRO A 20 -14.08 2.59 -5.21
N PRO A 21 -13.97 2.18 -6.49
CA PRO A 21 -15.03 2.41 -7.46
C PRO A 21 -16.31 1.79 -6.90
N GLN A 22 -17.33 2.64 -6.74
CA GLN A 22 -18.68 2.20 -6.40
C GLN A 22 -19.11 1.25 -7.50
N LEU A 23 -19.04 -0.06 -7.23
CA LEU A 23 -19.65 -1.08 -8.07
C LEU A 23 -21.16 -0.85 -7.97
N GLY A 24 -21.66 -0.03 -8.89
CA GLY A 24 -23.09 0.22 -9.06
C GLY A 24 -23.76 -1.12 -9.32
N PHE A 25 -24.49 -1.61 -8.32
CA PHE A 25 -25.55 -2.58 -8.57
C PHE A 25 -26.58 -1.85 -9.41
N GLY A 26 -26.55 -2.10 -10.73
CA GLY A 26 -27.51 -1.56 -11.67
C GLY A 26 -28.92 -1.82 -11.15
N SER A 27 -29.66 -0.73 -10.97
CA SER A 27 -31.08 -0.75 -10.68
C SER A 27 -31.79 -1.53 -11.78
N GLU A 28 -32.65 -2.47 -11.37
CA GLU A 28 -33.69 -3.05 -12.22
C GLU A 28 -34.40 -1.94 -13.02
N PRO A 29 -34.57 -2.06 -14.34
CA PRO A 29 -35.50 -1.21 -15.03
C PRO A 29 -36.91 -1.64 -14.66
N ALA A 30 -37.56 -0.70 -13.98
CA ALA A 30 -38.98 -0.59 -13.73
C ALA A 30 -39.85 -1.21 -14.83
N ALA A 31 -40.82 -1.99 -14.37
CA ALA A 31 -42.03 -2.27 -15.09
C ALA A 31 -42.71 -0.96 -15.54
N SER A 32 -43.28 -0.97 -16.75
CA SER A 32 -44.34 -0.06 -17.15
C SER A 32 -45.39 -0.80 -17.98
N PRO A 33 -46.65 -0.34 -17.98
CA PRO A 33 -47.84 -1.18 -18.06
C PRO A 33 -48.59 -1.06 -19.40
N LEU A 34 -49.34 -2.14 -19.72
CA LEU A 34 -50.60 -2.23 -20.52
C LEU A 34 -50.57 -1.66 -21.96
N LEU A 35 -50.95 -2.42 -23.01
CA LEU A 35 -52.35 -2.76 -23.36
C LEU A 35 -52.40 -3.79 -24.54
N PRO A 36 -53.59 -4.32 -24.92
CA PRO A 36 -53.81 -5.70 -25.37
C PRO A 36 -53.79 -5.86 -26.88
N THR A 37 -53.47 -7.06 -27.36
CA THR A 37 -53.76 -7.44 -28.73
C THR A 37 -54.14 -8.93 -28.76
N GLU A 38 -55.45 -9.12 -28.89
CA GLU A 38 -56.11 -10.19 -29.63
C GLU A 38 -55.77 -11.64 -29.27
N THR A 39 -56.66 -12.17 -28.44
CA THR A 39 -57.10 -13.56 -28.46
C THR A 39 -57.43 -14.00 -29.90
N PRO A 40 -56.75 -15.01 -30.47
CA PRO A 40 -57.39 -15.83 -31.49
C PRO A 40 -58.30 -16.82 -30.75
N ALA A 41 -59.57 -16.83 -31.14
CA ALA A 41 -60.57 -17.78 -30.72
C ALA A 41 -60.07 -19.24 -30.88
N PRO A 42 -60.55 -20.17 -30.03
CA PRO A 42 -60.20 -21.58 -30.12
C PRO A 42 -60.94 -22.22 -31.31
N SER A 43 -60.21 -22.54 -32.37
CA SER A 43 -60.68 -23.53 -33.34
C SER A 43 -60.39 -24.92 -32.76
N SER A 44 -61.44 -25.56 -32.23
CA SER A 44 -61.45 -26.99 -32.01
C SER A 44 -61.07 -27.73 -33.29
N PRO A 45 -60.33 -28.83 -33.19
CA PRO A 45 -60.65 -30.02 -33.94
C PRO A 45 -61.23 -31.05 -32.98
N GLU A 46 -62.46 -31.47 -33.24
CA GLU A 46 -62.99 -32.74 -32.76
C GLU A 46 -62.02 -33.86 -33.17
N VAL A 47 -61.36 -34.47 -32.18
CA VAL A 47 -60.80 -35.81 -32.28
C VAL A 47 -61.12 -36.57 -31.00
N GLU A 48 -62.26 -37.25 -31.08
CA GLU A 48 -62.70 -38.33 -30.20
C GLU A 48 -61.58 -39.34 -29.89
N ALA A 49 -61.55 -39.77 -28.62
CA ALA A 49 -60.87 -40.95 -28.06
C ALA A 49 -59.33 -40.99 -27.91
N GLY A 50 -58.57 -39.92 -28.23
CA GLY A 50 -57.10 -39.85 -28.00
C GLY A 50 -56.63 -38.90 -26.88
N ASP A 51 -57.52 -38.03 -26.37
CA ASP A 51 -57.12 -36.77 -25.73
C ASP A 51 -56.89 -36.84 -24.21
N ALA A 52 -57.54 -37.78 -23.52
CA ALA A 52 -57.35 -37.99 -22.08
C ALA A 52 -55.93 -38.46 -21.73
N ALA A 53 -55.31 -39.28 -22.59
CA ALA A 53 -53.94 -39.74 -22.42
C ALA A 53 -52.92 -38.61 -22.69
N ALA A 54 -53.19 -37.75 -23.68
CA ALA A 54 -52.37 -36.59 -24.00
C ALA A 54 -52.43 -35.51 -22.90
N ALA A 55 -53.61 -35.24 -22.35
CA ALA A 55 -53.81 -34.33 -21.22
C ALA A 55 -53.12 -34.84 -19.93
N GLY A 56 -53.26 -36.14 -19.61
CA GLY A 56 -52.55 -36.76 -18.48
C GLY A 56 -51.03 -36.66 -18.60
N CYS A 57 -50.48 -36.90 -19.80
CA CYS A 57 -49.05 -36.73 -20.10
C CYS A 57 -48.59 -35.26 -19.97
N ALA A 58 -49.42 -34.30 -20.39
CA ALA A 58 -49.12 -32.88 -20.26
C ALA A 58 -49.05 -32.42 -18.79
N ASP A 59 -49.96 -32.90 -17.95
CA ASP A 59 -49.98 -32.58 -16.52
C ASP A 59 -48.85 -33.25 -15.75
N GLU A 60 -48.50 -34.49 -16.09
CA GLU A 60 -47.31 -35.16 -15.54
C GLU A 60 -46.03 -34.39 -15.92
N ARG A 61 -45.91 -33.96 -17.18
CA ARG A 61 -44.80 -33.10 -17.64
C ARG A 61 -44.77 -31.77 -16.90
N ARG A 62 -45.91 -31.14 -16.63
CA ARG A 62 -46.00 -29.91 -15.82
C ARG A 62 -45.56 -30.16 -14.38
N LEU A 63 -45.96 -31.28 -13.77
CA LEU A 63 -45.52 -31.66 -12.43
C LEU A 63 -44.00 -31.89 -12.37
N ARG A 64 -43.44 -32.67 -13.31
CA ARG A 64 -42.00 -32.89 -13.44
C ARG A 64 -41.23 -31.56 -13.60
N ARG A 65 -41.74 -30.62 -14.40
CA ARG A 65 -41.17 -29.28 -14.56
C ARG A 65 -41.21 -28.47 -13.27
N ARG A 66 -42.32 -28.49 -12.53
CA ARG A 66 -42.43 -27.79 -11.23
C ARG A 66 -41.41 -28.33 -10.24
N ILE A 67 -41.24 -29.64 -10.16
CA ILE A 67 -40.25 -30.28 -9.27
C ILE A 67 -38.83 -29.92 -9.71
N SER A 68 -38.51 -30.05 -11.00
CA SER A 68 -37.19 -29.72 -11.54
C SER A 68 -36.84 -28.23 -11.36
N ASN A 69 -37.79 -27.32 -11.58
CA ASN A 69 -37.61 -25.89 -11.37
C ASN A 69 -37.41 -25.55 -9.89
N ARG A 70 -38.18 -26.18 -8.99
CA ARG A 70 -37.99 -26.02 -7.54
C ARG A 70 -36.58 -26.43 -7.13
N ASP A 71 -36.11 -27.56 -7.65
CA ASP A 71 -34.78 -28.06 -7.37
C ASP A 71 -33.68 -27.19 -7.98
N SER A 72 -33.87 -26.68 -9.20
CA SER A 72 -32.91 -25.79 -9.85
C SER A 72 -32.84 -24.42 -9.16
N ALA A 73 -33.97 -23.88 -8.71
CA ALA A 73 -34.05 -22.66 -7.91
C ALA A 73 -33.34 -22.85 -6.56
N ARG A 74 -33.56 -23.98 -5.86
CA ARG A 74 -32.85 -24.32 -4.62
C ARG A 74 -31.33 -24.37 -4.85
N ARG A 75 -30.89 -25.09 -5.88
CA ARG A 75 -29.46 -25.21 -6.23
C ARG A 75 -28.86 -23.85 -6.61
N SER A 76 -29.60 -23.01 -7.33
CA SER A 76 -29.17 -21.66 -7.70
C SER A 76 -28.98 -20.77 -6.46
N ARG A 77 -29.96 -20.76 -5.54
CA ARG A 77 -29.86 -20.05 -4.26
C ARG A 77 -28.67 -20.55 -3.44
N ALA A 78 -28.47 -21.86 -3.34
CA ALA A 78 -27.34 -22.45 -2.62
C ALA A 78 -25.99 -22.05 -3.22
N ARG A 79 -25.85 -22.05 -4.56
CA ARG A 79 -24.62 -21.58 -5.24
C ARG A 79 -24.34 -20.10 -4.98
N LYS A 80 -25.37 -19.25 -5.09
CA LYS A 80 -25.25 -17.81 -4.79
C LYS A 80 -24.83 -17.58 -3.34
N GLN A 81 -25.44 -18.29 -2.39
CA GLN A 81 -25.08 -18.19 -0.97
C GLN A 81 -23.63 -18.58 -0.73
N ARG A 82 -23.17 -19.72 -1.25
CA ARG A 82 -21.75 -20.14 -1.15
C ARG A 82 -20.80 -19.07 -1.71
N ARG A 83 -21.14 -18.49 -2.86
CA ARG A 83 -20.33 -17.41 -3.45
C ARG A 83 -20.26 -16.18 -2.55
N LEU A 84 -21.37 -15.79 -1.92
CA LEU A 84 -21.37 -14.68 -0.96
C LEU A 84 -20.50 -14.99 0.27
N ASP A 85 -20.55 -16.22 0.77
CA ASP A 85 -19.77 -16.63 1.93
C ASP A 85 -18.26 -16.68 1.62
N GLU A 86 -17.88 -17.17 0.43
CA GLU A 86 -16.49 -17.10 -0.06
C GLU A 86 -15.98 -15.66 -0.15
N LEU A 87 -16.80 -14.74 -0.68
CA LEU A 87 -16.45 -13.33 -0.80
C LEU A 87 -16.30 -12.67 0.58
N ARG A 88 -17.21 -12.96 1.52
CA ARG A 88 -17.11 -12.49 2.91
C ARG A 88 -15.84 -13.00 3.60
N ALA A 89 -15.53 -14.27 3.44
CA ALA A 89 -14.31 -14.87 3.98
C ALA A 89 -13.05 -14.22 3.40
N SER A 90 -13.04 -13.98 2.09
CA SER A 90 -11.95 -13.31 1.38
C SER A 90 -11.76 -11.87 1.87
N ALA A 91 -12.86 -11.11 1.98
CA ALA A 91 -12.83 -9.74 2.50
C ALA A 91 -12.33 -9.68 3.95
N ALA A 92 -12.76 -10.62 4.81
CA ALA A 92 -12.27 -10.72 6.18
C ALA A 92 -10.77 -11.05 6.25
N ALA A 93 -10.29 -11.98 5.40
CA ALA A 93 -8.88 -12.34 5.32
C ALA A 93 -8.01 -11.16 4.85
N LEU A 94 -8.44 -10.45 3.79
CA LEU A 94 -7.79 -9.23 3.33
C LEU A 94 -7.80 -8.15 4.40
N GLY A 95 -8.91 -7.97 5.12
CA GLY A 95 -9.02 -7.02 6.22
C GLY A 95 -8.08 -7.33 7.39
N ARG A 96 -7.80 -8.61 7.67
CA ARG A 96 -6.77 -9.02 8.64
C ARG A 96 -5.37 -8.71 8.13
N ARG A 97 -5.04 -9.13 6.90
CA ARG A 97 -3.73 -8.86 6.28
C ARG A 97 -3.42 -7.37 6.21
N ARG A 98 -4.40 -6.54 5.84
CA ARG A 98 -4.26 -5.08 5.81
C ARG A 98 -3.87 -4.52 7.19
N ARG A 99 -4.55 -4.95 8.26
CA ARG A 99 -4.27 -4.52 9.64
C ARG A 99 -2.88 -4.95 10.08
N GLU A 100 -2.49 -6.18 9.77
CA GLU A 100 -1.16 -6.71 10.06
C GLU A 100 -0.05 -5.90 9.35
N LEU A 101 -0.21 -5.65 8.05
CA LEU A 101 0.74 -4.85 7.28
C LEU A 101 0.82 -3.41 7.81
N ALA A 102 -0.31 -2.81 8.19
CA ALA A 102 -0.32 -1.48 8.79
C ALA A 102 0.45 -1.45 10.12
N ALA A 103 0.26 -2.44 10.99
CA ALA A 103 0.99 -2.55 12.25
C ALA A 103 2.50 -2.73 12.02
N ARG A 104 2.90 -3.59 11.07
CA ARG A 104 4.31 -3.78 10.69
C ARG A 104 4.93 -2.50 10.13
N ALA A 105 4.20 -1.76 9.30
CA ALA A 105 4.64 -0.48 8.76
C ALA A 105 4.84 0.56 9.88
N GLN A 106 3.93 0.63 10.84
CA GLN A 106 4.07 1.53 11.99
C GLN A 106 5.29 1.17 12.84
N ALA A 107 5.51 -0.12 13.13
CA ALA A 107 6.70 -0.56 13.85
C ALA A 107 8.00 -0.27 13.09
N ALA A 108 8.00 -0.41 11.76
CA ALA A 108 9.14 -0.05 10.92
C ALA A 108 9.43 1.46 10.96
N ARG A 109 8.39 2.31 10.90
CA ARG A 109 8.53 3.77 11.05
C ARG A 109 9.14 4.14 12.40
N GLY A 110 8.67 3.52 13.49
CA GLY A 110 9.24 3.72 14.83
C GLY A 110 10.72 3.38 14.89
N ARG A 111 11.12 2.21 14.36
CA ARG A 111 12.54 1.81 14.28
C ARG A 111 13.38 2.76 13.45
N LEU A 112 12.85 3.24 12.31
CA LEU A 112 13.53 4.21 11.47
C LEU A 112 13.74 5.55 12.19
N ALA A 113 12.75 6.01 12.96
CA ALA A 113 12.88 7.24 13.76
C ALA A 113 13.99 7.11 14.81
N LEU A 114 14.06 5.99 15.52
CA LEU A 114 15.13 5.71 16.49
C LEU A 114 16.51 5.66 15.81
N ALA A 115 16.61 4.98 14.67
CA ALA A 115 17.87 4.90 13.92
C ALA A 115 18.33 6.29 13.43
N ARG A 116 17.41 7.15 13.00
CA ARG A 116 17.71 8.53 12.59
C ARG A 116 18.22 9.36 13.77
N LEU A 117 17.58 9.26 14.94
CA LEU A 117 18.02 9.95 16.15
C LEU A 117 19.42 9.51 16.56
N ALA A 118 19.69 8.20 16.58
CA ALA A 118 21.00 7.66 16.89
C ALA A 118 22.06 8.14 15.88
N ASN A 119 21.73 8.14 14.59
CA ASN A 119 22.65 8.63 13.56
C ASN A 119 22.96 10.13 13.72
N ALA A 120 21.96 10.94 14.06
CA ALA A 120 22.16 12.36 14.35
C ALA A 120 23.09 12.57 15.56
N GLY A 121 22.94 11.77 16.62
CA GLY A 121 23.83 11.78 17.78
C GLY A 121 25.28 11.44 17.40
N LEU A 122 25.48 10.34 16.67
CA LEU A 122 26.81 9.92 16.20
C LEU A 122 27.48 10.97 15.30
N ARG A 123 26.70 11.65 14.44
CA ARG A 123 27.22 12.76 13.61
C ARG A 123 27.65 13.94 14.47
N ALA A 124 26.85 14.32 15.47
CA ALA A 124 27.21 15.41 16.38
C ALA A 124 28.48 15.09 17.18
N GLU A 125 28.64 13.85 17.63
CA GLU A 125 29.86 13.37 18.29
C GLU A 125 31.07 13.39 17.34
N ALA A 126 30.92 12.89 16.12
CA ALA A 126 31.96 12.92 15.10
C ALA A 126 32.41 14.36 14.78
N ASP A 127 31.47 15.30 14.68
CA ASP A 127 31.76 16.71 14.47
C ASP A 127 32.50 17.32 15.67
N ALA A 128 32.10 16.99 16.90
CA ALA A 128 32.77 17.45 18.11
C ALA A 128 34.21 16.94 18.20
N LEU A 129 34.42 15.65 17.90
CA LEU A 129 35.75 15.04 17.86
C LEU A 129 36.61 15.65 16.75
N SER A 130 36.04 15.90 15.57
CA SER A 130 36.74 16.55 14.46
C SER A 130 37.19 17.97 14.83
N ARG A 131 36.32 18.75 15.49
CA ARG A 131 36.69 20.07 16.01
C ARG A 131 37.82 19.99 17.05
N ARG A 132 37.77 19.02 17.97
CA ARG A 132 38.83 18.81 18.98
C ARG A 132 40.15 18.42 18.34
N LEU A 133 40.12 17.55 17.33
CA LEU A 133 41.31 17.14 16.59
C LEU A 133 41.92 18.31 15.82
N ALA A 134 41.10 19.12 15.13
CA ALA A 134 41.56 20.32 14.45
C ALA A 134 42.17 21.34 15.42
N ALA A 135 41.56 21.53 16.60
CA ALA A 135 42.13 22.38 17.64
C ALA A 135 43.48 21.85 18.14
N ALA A 136 43.61 20.54 18.38
CA ALA A 136 44.87 19.92 18.80
C ALA A 136 45.96 20.06 17.72
N ARG A 137 45.62 19.83 16.45
CA ARG A 137 46.53 20.03 15.31
C ARG A 137 47.03 21.47 15.23
N ARG A 138 46.13 22.45 15.36
CA ARG A 138 46.48 23.88 15.40
C ARG A 138 47.39 24.22 16.58
N ALA A 139 47.11 23.71 17.77
CA ALA A 139 47.96 23.92 18.94
C ALA A 139 49.40 23.39 18.73
N LEU A 140 49.54 22.19 18.15
CA LEU A 140 50.85 21.62 17.83
C LEU A 140 51.59 22.42 16.76
N ALA A 141 50.89 22.85 15.70
CA ALA A 141 51.45 23.69 14.65
C ALA A 141 51.96 25.03 15.22
N LEU A 142 51.17 25.70 16.07
CA LEU A 142 51.60 26.92 16.76
C LEU A 142 52.82 26.67 17.67
N GLY A 143 52.85 25.56 18.40
CA GLY A 143 54.00 25.17 19.23
C GLY A 143 55.28 25.00 18.40
N ARG A 144 55.20 24.35 17.23
CA ARG A 144 56.32 24.21 16.30
C ARG A 144 56.80 25.56 15.77
N LEU A 145 55.88 26.44 15.38
CA LEU A 145 56.22 27.79 14.92
C LEU A 145 56.89 28.62 16.01
N TYR A 146 56.38 28.55 17.24
CA TYR A 146 56.97 29.23 18.40
C TYR A 146 58.38 28.72 18.69
N HIS A 147 58.60 27.40 18.70
CA HIS A 147 59.93 26.82 18.86
C HIS A 147 60.89 27.21 17.73
N ALA A 148 60.44 27.21 16.47
CA ALA A 148 61.26 27.66 15.35
C ALA A 148 61.64 29.14 15.46
N ALA A 149 60.71 30.00 15.89
CA ALA A 149 60.97 31.43 16.07
C ALA A 149 61.93 31.72 17.23
N THR A 150 61.86 30.95 18.32
CA THR A 150 62.70 31.12 19.51
C THR A 150 64.07 30.45 19.39
N ALA A 151 64.20 29.41 18.57
CA ALA A 151 65.46 28.69 18.33
C ALA A 151 66.40 29.37 17.32
N GLY A 152 66.23 30.67 17.06
CA GLY A 152 67.01 31.44 16.09
C GLY A 152 68.51 31.17 16.18
N GLY A 153 69.04 30.39 15.23
CA GLY A 153 70.48 30.36 14.95
C GLY A 153 71.17 29.02 14.63
N SER A 154 70.57 27.82 14.76
CA SER A 154 71.41 26.59 14.66
C SER A 154 70.83 25.33 13.99
N GLY A 155 69.65 25.34 13.39
CA GLY A 155 69.06 24.10 12.87
C GLY A 155 68.38 24.24 11.52
N SER A 156 68.95 23.58 10.51
CA SER A 156 68.42 23.37 9.16
C SER A 156 67.09 22.57 9.16
N LEU A 157 65.99 23.17 9.61
CA LEU A 157 64.62 22.70 9.36
C LEU A 157 63.89 23.81 8.59
N GLY A 158 63.67 23.54 7.31
CA GLY A 158 63.54 24.54 6.26
C GLY A 158 62.22 25.29 6.23
N PHE A 159 62.25 26.42 5.52
CA PHE A 159 61.11 27.24 5.10
C PHE A 159 59.89 26.43 4.61
N VAL A 160 60.12 25.26 3.99
CA VAL A 160 59.08 24.34 3.51
C VAL A 160 58.25 23.72 4.66
N ASP A 161 58.85 23.44 5.82
CA ASP A 161 58.13 22.95 7.01
C ASP A 161 57.23 24.04 7.61
N ILE A 162 57.65 25.31 7.52
CA ILE A 162 56.89 26.46 8.04
C ILE A 162 55.65 26.70 7.17
N GLU A 163 55.81 26.76 5.84
CA GLU A 163 54.72 26.88 4.86
C GLU A 163 53.65 25.79 5.06
N GLN A 164 54.08 24.53 5.17
CA GLN A 164 53.17 23.40 5.34
C GLN A 164 52.51 23.38 6.74
N THR A 165 53.23 23.86 7.77
CA THR A 165 52.68 24.05 9.12
C THR A 165 51.62 25.17 9.16
N ILE A 166 51.84 26.27 8.43
CA ILE A 166 50.86 27.36 8.28
C ILE A 166 49.61 26.88 7.51
N ALA A 167 49.80 26.11 6.42
CA ALA A 167 48.69 25.53 5.67
C ALA A 167 47.82 24.61 6.56
N SER A 168 48.42 23.87 7.49
CA SER A 168 47.70 23.00 8.45
C SER A 168 46.88 23.77 9.49
N LEU A 169 47.07 25.09 9.61
CA LEU A 169 46.30 25.94 10.53
C LEU A 169 44.92 26.34 9.97
N ILE A 170 44.79 26.35 8.63
CA ILE A 170 43.64 26.89 7.89
C ILE A 170 42.68 25.77 7.45
N ALA A 171 43.18 24.53 7.30
CA ALA A 171 42.42 23.33 6.95
C ALA A 171 41.73 22.68 8.16
#